data_AF-A0A151GKH0-F1
#
_entry.id   AF-A0A151GKH0-F1
#
_cell.length_a   1.000
_cell.length_b   1.000
_cell.length_c   1.000
_cell.angle_alpha   90.00
_cell.angle_beta   90.00
_cell.angle_gamma   90.00
#
_symmetry.space_group_name_H-M   'P 1'
#
loop_
_entity.id
_entity.type
_entity.pdbx_description
1 polymer ?
#
loop_
_entity_poly.entity_id
_entity_poly.type
_entity_poly.pdbx_seq_one_letter_code
_entity_poly.pdbx_strand_id
1 'polypeptide(L)'
;MLKLTSVFIGAFFCFVVVPAYAKSEKPLTDATGVVLCGILPIIFVSYTTAPFVTHIHMHLPPAARTSRAVLERFVAALPPSTPLTMTTMSLIAKPRYSSLNAGDLAPVSKRFGLVNYVRDTANENKARSWYNHRAVSQFYVQSGGADVKKTTKSHRPGTRKRGVVDVWIWDALREKLAKRAAFTMGSAKCDRV
;
A
#
# COMPACT_ATOMS: atom_id res chain seq x y z
N MET A 1 3.12 -4.90 12.92
CA MET A 1 3.29 -5.93 13.97
C MET A 1 3.26 -7.34 13.40
N LEU A 2 2.17 -7.81 12.77
CA LEU A 2 2.06 -9.20 12.26
C LEU A 2 3.20 -9.69 11.34
N LYS A 3 3.69 -8.84 10.43
CA LYS A 3 4.78 -9.24 9.51
C LYS A 3 6.08 -9.59 10.24
N LEU A 4 6.44 -8.78 11.23
CA LEU A 4 7.70 -8.91 11.95
C LEU A 4 7.68 -10.16 12.84
N THR A 5 6.56 -10.37 13.55
CA THR A 5 6.38 -11.53 14.43
C THR A 5 6.45 -12.84 13.65
N SER A 6 5.84 -12.92 12.46
CA SER A 6 5.88 -14.14 11.65
C SER A 6 7.26 -14.45 11.08
N VAL A 7 8.05 -13.42 10.73
CA VAL A 7 9.46 -13.61 10.34
C VAL A 7 10.28 -14.11 11.52
N PHE A 8 10.10 -13.55 12.72
CA PHE A 8 10.79 -14.02 13.92
C PHE A 8 10.41 -15.45 14.31
N ILE A 9 9.12 -15.79 14.24
CA ILE A 9 8.64 -17.15 14.50
C ILE A 9 9.28 -18.13 13.51
N GLY A 10 9.22 -17.85 12.21
CA GLY A 10 9.83 -18.73 11.22
C GLY A 10 11.35 -18.83 11.36
N ALA A 11 12.04 -17.74 11.69
CA ALA A 11 13.48 -17.76 11.99
C ALA A 11 13.79 -18.60 13.23
N PHE A 12 12.99 -18.52 14.29
CA PHE A 12 13.15 -19.36 15.48
C PHE A 12 13.03 -20.85 15.14
N PHE A 13 11.99 -21.24 14.39
CA PHE A 13 11.82 -22.64 13.99
C PHE A 13 12.99 -23.12 13.11
N CYS A 14 13.42 -22.32 12.12
CA CYS A 14 14.49 -22.72 11.21
C CYS A 14 15.90 -22.70 11.85
N PHE A 15 16.21 -21.76 12.74
CA PHE A 15 17.56 -21.60 13.29
C PHE A 15 17.76 -22.16 14.70
N VAL A 16 16.69 -22.42 15.45
CA VAL A 16 16.77 -22.96 16.81
C VAL A 16 16.25 -24.40 16.85
N VAL A 17 15.06 -24.64 16.29
CA VAL A 17 14.40 -25.95 16.41
C VAL A 17 14.99 -26.98 15.44
N VAL A 18 15.22 -26.60 14.17
CA VAL A 18 15.81 -27.52 13.17
C VAL A 18 17.21 -28.02 13.57
N PRO A 19 18.17 -27.19 14.02
CA PRO A 19 19.49 -27.68 14.44
C PRO A 19 19.43 -28.54 15.70
N ALA A 20 18.48 -28.27 16.61
CA ALA A 20 18.27 -29.10 17.80
C ALA A 20 17.75 -30.51 17.41
N TYR A 21 16.87 -30.60 16.42
CA TYR A 21 16.39 -31.87 15.86
C TYR A 21 17.49 -32.61 15.08
N ALA A 22 18.32 -31.89 14.33
CA ALA A 22 19.45 -32.49 13.62
C ALA A 22 20.50 -33.10 14.58
N LYS A 23 20.70 -32.49 15.76
CA LYS A 23 21.60 -33.01 16.80
C LYS A 23 21.04 -34.20 17.59
N SER A 24 19.74 -34.46 17.53
CA SER A 24 19.09 -35.49 18.34
C SER A 24 18.86 -36.82 17.60
N GLU A 25 19.50 -37.03 16.44
CA GLU A 25 19.46 -38.27 15.62
C GLU A 25 18.05 -38.83 15.35
N LYS A 26 17.04 -37.95 15.39
CA LYS A 26 15.64 -38.30 15.11
C LYS A 26 15.43 -38.58 13.62
N PRO A 27 14.41 -39.38 13.25
CA PRO A 27 14.13 -39.69 11.86
C PRO A 27 13.97 -38.41 11.03
N LEU A 28 14.57 -38.40 9.84
CA LEU A 28 14.63 -37.25 8.92
C LEU A 28 13.25 -36.69 8.55
N THR A 29 12.19 -37.50 8.68
CA THR A 29 10.79 -37.09 8.51
C THR A 29 10.38 -36.00 9.50
N ASP A 30 10.81 -36.11 10.77
CA ASP A 30 10.44 -35.16 11.82
C ASP A 30 11.15 -33.82 11.61
N ALA A 31 12.43 -33.86 11.25
CA ALA A 31 13.20 -32.67 10.89
C ALA A 31 12.58 -31.93 9.69
N THR A 32 12.10 -32.67 8.69
CA THR A 32 11.43 -32.09 7.52
C THR A 32 10.11 -31.42 7.90
N GLY A 33 9.33 -32.02 8.81
CA GLY A 33 8.10 -31.44 9.34
C GLY A 33 8.33 -30.11 10.07
N VAL A 34 9.41 -30.02 10.85
CA VAL A 34 9.79 -28.77 11.56
C VAL A 34 10.20 -27.67 10.58
N VAL A 35 10.96 -28.00 9.53
CA VAL A 35 11.33 -27.04 8.47
C VAL A 35 10.09 -26.50 7.78
N LEU A 36 9.15 -27.37 7.40
CA LEU A 36 7.89 -26.97 6.78
C LEU A 36 7.06 -26.08 7.71
N CYS A 37 7.03 -26.38 9.01
CA CYS A 37 6.34 -25.57 10.02
C CYS A 37 6.93 -24.15 10.15
N GLY A 38 8.25 -23.98 9.97
CA GLY A 38 8.89 -22.66 9.97
C GLY A 38 8.67 -21.87 8.68
N ILE A 39 8.69 -22.54 7.52
CA ILE A 39 8.60 -21.89 6.20
C ILE A 39 7.16 -21.51 5.85
N LEU A 40 6.18 -22.37 6.15
CA LEU A 40 4.77 -22.15 5.80
C LEU A 40 4.22 -20.80 6.29
N PRO A 41 4.40 -20.40 7.57
CA PRO A 41 3.97 -19.10 8.06
C PRO A 41 4.64 -17.93 7.34
N ILE A 42 5.92 -18.04 6.99
CA ILE A 42 6.64 -16.99 6.25
C ILE A 42 6.05 -16.83 4.85
N ILE A 43 5.89 -17.94 4.12
CA ILE A 43 5.30 -17.92 2.77
C ILE A 43 3.88 -17.38 2.84
N PHE A 44 3.06 -17.90 3.76
CA PHE A 44 1.68 -17.47 3.93
C PHE A 44 1.58 -15.97 4.21
N VAL A 45 2.39 -15.44 5.13
CA VAL A 45 2.36 -14.02 5.47
C VAL A 45 2.91 -13.17 4.34
N SER A 46 3.99 -13.58 3.68
CA SER A 46 4.54 -12.86 2.53
C SER A 46 3.55 -12.82 1.34
N TYR A 47 2.75 -13.87 1.17
CA TYR A 47 1.73 -13.94 0.13
C TYR A 47 0.45 -13.18 0.49
N THR A 48 -0.03 -13.30 1.72
CA THR A 48 -1.28 -12.65 2.15
C THR A 48 -1.11 -11.17 2.38
N THR A 49 0.05 -10.72 2.86
CA THR A 49 0.22 -9.31 3.24
C THR A 49 0.74 -8.44 2.10
N ALA A 50 -0.07 -7.46 1.68
CA ALA A 50 0.34 -6.42 0.75
C ALA A 50 1.36 -5.45 1.39
N PRO A 51 2.19 -4.74 0.61
CA PRO A 51 3.07 -3.70 1.14
C PRO A 51 2.23 -2.55 1.74
N PHE A 52 2.46 -2.28 3.03
CA PHE A 52 1.76 -1.25 3.78
C PHE A 52 2.37 0.12 3.45
N VAL A 53 1.53 1.08 3.07
CA VAL A 53 1.92 2.47 2.84
C VAL A 53 2.00 3.19 4.19
N THR A 54 3.16 3.76 4.51
CA THR A 54 3.38 4.48 5.77
C THR A 54 3.09 5.95 5.64
N HIS A 55 3.52 6.57 4.56
CA HIS A 55 3.26 7.97 4.27
C HIS A 55 3.14 8.21 2.76
N ILE A 56 2.32 9.21 2.42
CA ILE A 56 2.11 9.67 1.06
C ILE A 56 2.52 11.13 1.03
N HIS A 57 3.52 11.46 0.21
CA HIS A 57 3.89 12.83 -0.07
C HIS A 57 3.28 13.26 -1.40
N MET A 58 2.52 14.33 -1.39
CA MET A 58 2.11 15.01 -2.61
C MET A 58 3.09 16.15 -2.87
N HIS A 59 3.59 16.24 -4.10
CA HIS A 59 4.45 17.34 -4.52
C HIS A 59 3.59 18.52 -4.96
N LEU A 60 3.38 19.47 -4.04
CA LEU A 60 2.62 20.67 -4.35
C LEU A 60 3.50 21.75 -4.95
N PRO A 61 3.03 22.49 -5.98
CA PRO A 61 3.73 23.64 -6.51
C PRO A 61 3.83 24.74 -5.44
N PRO A 62 4.88 25.60 -5.47
CA PRO A 62 5.07 26.66 -4.47
C PRO A 62 3.84 27.56 -4.29
N ALA A 63 3.13 27.88 -5.38
CA ALA A 63 1.91 28.68 -5.35
C ALA A 63 0.77 28.04 -4.53
N ALA A 64 0.66 26.71 -4.52
CA ALA A 64 -0.35 26.00 -3.73
C ALA A 64 0.01 25.91 -2.23
N ARG A 65 1.27 26.23 -1.86
CA ARG A 65 1.73 26.23 -0.46
C ARG A 65 1.52 27.57 0.24
N THR A 66 1.18 28.63 -0.51
CA THR A 66 1.07 29.99 0.02
C THR A 66 -0.10 30.18 0.98
N SER A 67 -1.24 29.53 0.72
CA SER A 67 -2.41 29.59 1.61
C SER A 67 -3.31 28.37 1.47
N ARG A 68 -4.09 28.10 2.52
CA ARG A 68 -5.05 27.00 2.54
C ARG A 68 -6.16 27.15 1.50
N ALA A 69 -6.62 28.37 1.22
CA ALA A 69 -7.64 28.61 0.21
C ALA A 69 -7.14 28.26 -1.20
N VAL A 70 -5.88 28.57 -1.51
CA VAL A 70 -5.27 28.21 -2.79
C VAL A 70 -5.02 26.70 -2.87
N LEU A 71 -4.63 26.08 -1.76
CA LEU A 71 -4.50 24.63 -1.64
C LEU A 71 -5.83 23.92 -1.92
N GLU A 72 -6.92 24.36 -1.30
CA GLU A 72 -8.26 23.80 -1.51
C GLU A 72 -8.70 23.90 -2.98
N ARG A 73 -8.44 25.04 -3.63
CA ARG A 73 -8.68 25.22 -5.07
C ARG A 73 -7.82 24.29 -5.93
N PHE A 74 -6.54 24.16 -5.59
CA PHE A 74 -5.63 23.27 -6.30
C PHE A 74 -6.06 21.80 -6.17
N VAL A 75 -6.44 21.36 -4.97
CA VAL A 75 -6.94 20.00 -4.72
C VAL A 75 -8.29 19.78 -5.41
N ALA A 76 -9.17 20.77 -5.44
CA ALA A 76 -10.41 20.71 -6.20
C ALA A 76 -10.17 20.56 -7.72
N ALA A 77 -9.11 21.19 -8.24
CA ALA A 77 -8.69 21.12 -9.64
C ALA A 77 -7.51 20.15 -9.90
N LEU A 78 -7.27 19.18 -9.01
CA LEU A 78 -6.04 18.38 -9.01
C LEU A 78 -5.73 17.72 -10.37
N PRO A 79 -4.61 18.11 -11.03
CA PRO A 79 -4.20 17.50 -12.28
C PRO A 79 -3.86 16.02 -12.14
N PRO A 80 -4.11 15.17 -13.16
CA PRO A 80 -3.71 13.77 -13.13
C PRO A 80 -2.18 13.59 -13.08
N SER A 81 -1.42 14.56 -13.59
CA SER A 81 0.05 14.56 -13.60
C SER A 81 0.69 15.00 -12.29
N THR A 82 -0.08 15.25 -11.21
CA THR A 82 0.52 15.65 -9.94
C THR A 82 1.40 14.52 -9.37
N PRO A 83 2.68 14.77 -9.06
CA PRO A 83 3.57 13.74 -8.55
C PRO A 83 3.20 13.38 -7.11
N LEU A 84 3.08 12.08 -6.86
CA LEU A 84 2.90 11.46 -5.57
C LEU A 84 4.10 10.56 -5.27
N THR A 85 4.66 10.68 -4.07
CA THR A 85 5.66 9.75 -3.55
C THR A 85 5.01 8.93 -2.45
N MET A 86 4.79 7.65 -2.71
CA MET A 86 4.29 6.71 -1.73
C MET A 86 5.45 5.95 -1.10
N THR A 87 5.52 5.97 0.23
CA THR A 87 6.51 5.17 0.95
C THR A 87 5.85 3.93 1.50
N THR A 88 6.41 2.79 1.11
CA THR A 88 5.95 1.47 1.54
C THR A 88 7.02 0.81 2.39
N MET A 89 6.62 -0.01 3.36
CA MET A 89 7.58 -0.86 4.06
C MET A 89 7.65 -2.25 3.43
N SER A 90 8.87 -2.64 3.09
CA SER A 90 9.21 -4.04 2.76
C SER A 90 8.99 -4.95 3.96
N LEU A 91 8.93 -6.27 3.71
CA LEU A 91 8.88 -7.30 4.77
C LEU A 91 10.04 -7.16 5.78
N ILE A 92 11.20 -6.69 5.33
CA ILE A 92 12.42 -6.49 6.13
C ILE A 92 12.49 -5.06 6.72
N ALA A 93 11.34 -4.38 6.92
CA ALA A 93 11.29 -3.01 7.44
C ALA A 93 12.18 -1.98 6.69
N LYS A 94 12.56 -2.26 5.44
CA LYS A 94 13.26 -1.30 4.57
C LYS A 94 12.21 -0.40 3.91
N PRO A 95 12.26 0.93 4.09
CA PRO A 95 11.37 1.83 3.38
C PRO A 95 11.69 1.79 1.89
N ARG A 96 10.66 1.70 1.07
CA ARG A 96 10.73 1.79 -0.39
C ARG A 96 9.89 2.96 -0.86
N TYR A 97 10.53 3.90 -1.53
CA TYR A 97 9.89 5.07 -2.13
C TYR A 97 9.44 4.72 -3.55
N SER A 98 8.19 5.05 -3.89
CA SER A 98 7.65 4.91 -5.24
C SER A 98 7.08 6.25 -5.69
N SER A 99 7.68 6.84 -6.72
CA SER A 99 7.16 8.06 -7.36
C SER A 99 6.22 7.69 -8.49
N LEU A 100 5.02 8.26 -8.48
CA LEU A 100 3.93 7.98 -9.43
C LEU A 100 3.03 9.20 -9.58
N ASN A 101 2.26 9.29 -10.66
CA ASN A 101 1.32 10.39 -10.82
C ASN A 101 -0.02 10.06 -10.16
N ALA A 102 -0.72 11.09 -9.69
CA ALA A 102 -2.04 10.93 -9.07
C ALA A 102 -3.07 10.26 -10.00
N GLY A 103 -2.92 10.39 -11.32
CA GLY A 103 -3.78 9.76 -12.31
C GLY A 103 -3.54 8.26 -12.52
N ASP A 104 -2.36 7.76 -12.19
CA ASP A 104 -1.96 6.37 -12.48
C ASP A 104 -2.49 5.38 -11.43
N LEU A 105 -3.12 5.90 -10.37
CA LEU A 105 -3.56 5.13 -9.21
C LEU A 105 -5.04 4.74 -9.36
N ALA A 106 -5.32 3.45 -9.52
CA ALA A 106 -6.67 2.93 -9.65
C ALA A 106 -7.15 2.25 -8.35
N PRO A 107 -8.36 2.53 -7.86
CA PRO A 107 -8.93 1.84 -6.71
C PRO A 107 -9.29 0.40 -7.10
N VAL A 108 -8.87 -0.56 -6.29
CA VAL A 108 -9.10 -2.00 -6.52
C VAL A 108 -9.30 -2.67 -5.16
N SER A 109 -10.18 -3.65 -5.06
CA SER A 109 -10.22 -4.57 -3.91
C SER A 109 -9.63 -5.92 -4.33
N LYS A 110 -8.41 -6.23 -3.85
CA LYS A 110 -7.73 -7.52 -4.09
C LYS A 110 -7.17 -8.07 -2.78
N ARG A 111 -6.91 -9.39 -2.73
CA ARG A 111 -6.36 -10.11 -1.57
C ARG A 111 -7.14 -9.83 -0.27
N PHE A 112 -8.43 -10.16 -0.25
CA PHE A 112 -9.30 -9.95 0.92
C PHE A 112 -9.35 -8.49 1.41
N GLY A 113 -9.23 -7.51 0.49
CA GLY A 113 -9.22 -6.08 0.83
C GLY A 113 -7.87 -5.57 1.36
N LEU A 114 -6.82 -6.38 1.33
CA LEU A 114 -5.46 -5.97 1.69
C LEU A 114 -4.75 -5.20 0.57
N VAL A 115 -5.33 -5.12 -0.63
CA VAL A 115 -4.85 -4.23 -1.70
C VAL A 115 -6.00 -3.30 -2.07
N ASN A 116 -5.77 -2.00 -1.89
CA ASN A 116 -6.77 -0.94 -2.10
C ASN A 116 -6.49 -0.14 -3.38
N TYR A 117 -5.22 -0.02 -3.78
CA TYR A 117 -4.81 0.74 -4.94
C TYR A 117 -3.82 -0.04 -5.79
N VAL A 118 -3.96 0.08 -7.10
CA VAL A 118 -3.06 -0.50 -8.09
C VAL A 118 -2.56 0.60 -9.03
N ARG A 119 -1.31 0.51 -9.45
CA ARG A 119 -0.77 1.27 -10.58
C ARG A 119 -0.27 0.34 -11.66
N ASP A 120 -0.32 0.79 -12.90
CA ASP A 120 0.36 0.09 -13.98
C ASP A 120 1.88 0.28 -13.87
N THR A 121 2.61 -0.82 -13.81
CA THR A 121 4.08 -0.84 -13.74
C THR A 121 4.70 -1.61 -14.88
N ALA A 122 3.92 -2.00 -15.91
CA ALA A 122 4.42 -2.82 -17.02
C ALA A 122 5.57 -2.13 -17.75
N ASN A 123 5.41 -0.85 -18.09
CA ASN A 123 6.43 -0.07 -18.79
C ASN A 123 7.65 0.22 -17.90
N GLU A 124 7.41 0.54 -16.62
CA GLU A 124 8.50 0.79 -15.67
C GLU A 124 9.34 -0.47 -15.41
N ASN A 125 8.71 -1.65 -15.34
CA ASN A 125 9.44 -2.91 -15.17
C ASN A 125 10.25 -3.30 -16.40
N LYS A 126 9.81 -2.96 -17.61
CA LYS A 126 10.56 -3.21 -18.85
C LYS A 126 11.83 -2.38 -18.92
N ALA A 127 11.79 -1.14 -18.41
CA ALA A 127 12.94 -0.24 -18.39
C ALA A 127 13.93 -0.54 -17.24
N ARG A 128 13.54 -1.36 -16.26
CA ARG A 128 14.39 -1.71 -15.13
C ARG A 128 15.36 -2.83 -15.47
N SER A 129 16.60 -2.68 -15.02
CA SER A 129 17.62 -3.72 -15.06
C SER A 129 17.22 -4.94 -14.22
N TRP A 130 17.66 -6.13 -14.65
CA TRP A 130 17.27 -7.42 -14.06
C TRP A 130 17.60 -7.58 -12.57
N TYR A 131 18.61 -6.87 -12.07
CA TYR A 131 19.02 -6.87 -10.65
C TYR A 131 18.15 -5.95 -9.77
N ASN A 132 17.37 -5.05 -10.37
CA ASN A 132 16.45 -4.21 -9.63
C ASN A 132 15.16 -4.98 -9.34
N HIS A 133 14.68 -4.91 -8.10
CA HIS A 133 13.40 -5.49 -7.75
C HIS A 133 12.26 -4.91 -8.62
N ARG A 134 11.26 -5.75 -8.90
CA ARG A 134 10.03 -5.34 -9.61
C ARG A 134 9.41 -4.12 -8.91
N ALA A 135 8.93 -3.19 -9.72
CA ALA A 135 8.20 -2.01 -9.31
C ALA A 135 6.95 -2.40 -8.53
N VAL A 136 6.74 -1.77 -7.37
CA VAL A 136 5.56 -2.01 -6.54
C VAL A 136 4.32 -1.54 -7.30
N SER A 137 3.41 -2.45 -7.62
CA SER A 137 2.18 -2.15 -8.35
C SER A 137 0.94 -2.14 -7.46
N GLN A 138 1.01 -2.76 -6.28
CA GLN A 138 -0.11 -2.95 -5.38
C GLN A 138 0.18 -2.24 -4.06
N PHE A 139 -0.78 -1.45 -3.57
CA PHE A 139 -0.61 -0.66 -2.37
C PHE A 139 -1.79 -0.88 -1.42
N TYR A 140 -1.46 -1.01 -0.13
CA TYR A 140 -2.43 -0.87 0.94
C TYR A 140 -2.28 0.48 1.60
N VAL A 141 -3.21 1.38 1.31
CA VAL A 141 -3.32 2.65 2.04
C VAL A 141 -4.27 2.43 3.21
N GLN A 142 -3.74 2.49 4.43
CA GLN A 142 -4.55 2.47 5.63
C GLN A 142 -5.26 3.81 5.73
N SER A 143 -6.58 3.82 5.55
CA SER A 143 -7.40 4.97 5.90
C SER A 143 -7.28 5.15 7.42
N GLY A 144 -6.53 6.14 7.88
CA GLY A 144 -6.42 6.43 9.30
C GLY A 144 -7.81 6.60 9.91
N GLY A 145 -8.26 5.63 10.71
CA GLY A 145 -9.45 5.74 11.57
C GLY A 145 -10.75 6.19 10.91
N ALA A 146 -10.99 5.90 9.63
CA ALA A 146 -12.23 6.26 8.93
C ALA A 146 -13.20 5.07 8.73
N ASP A 147 -13.03 3.99 9.51
CA ASP A 147 -14.13 3.11 9.92
C ASP A 147 -14.84 3.66 11.19
N VAL A 148 -14.73 4.97 11.43
CA VAL A 148 -15.71 5.67 12.26
C VAL A 148 -17.01 5.68 11.46
N LYS A 149 -17.93 4.81 11.87
CA LYS A 149 -19.37 4.86 11.64
C LYS A 149 -19.80 6.09 10.84
N LYS A 150 -20.39 5.86 9.65
CA LYS A 150 -21.24 6.83 8.94
C LYS A 150 -22.18 7.50 9.95
N THR A 151 -21.74 8.62 10.51
CA THR A 151 -22.57 9.55 11.23
C THR A 151 -22.54 10.78 10.36
N THR A 152 -23.66 10.97 9.69
CA THR A 152 -24.06 12.19 9.00
C THR A 152 -23.69 13.40 9.85
N LYS A 153 -22.50 13.96 9.62
CA LYS A 153 -22.11 15.24 10.21
C LYS A 153 -21.64 16.14 9.09
N SER A 154 -22.61 16.93 8.64
CA SER A 154 -22.47 18.22 7.97
C SER A 154 -21.13 18.86 8.28
N HIS A 155 -20.36 19.10 7.22
CA HIS A 155 -19.11 19.86 7.23
C HIS A 155 -19.37 21.26 7.80
N ARG A 156 -19.06 21.49 9.08
CA ARG A 156 -18.97 22.85 9.66
C ARG A 156 -17.50 23.29 9.65
N PRO A 157 -17.16 24.42 9.03
CA PRO A 157 -15.80 24.92 8.99
C PRO A 157 -15.48 25.62 10.32
N GLY A 158 -14.80 24.91 11.22
CA GLY A 158 -14.36 25.51 12.47
C GLY A 158 -14.29 24.52 13.60
N THR A 159 -13.24 23.71 13.64
CA THR A 159 -12.56 23.37 14.89
C THR A 159 -11.27 22.63 14.60
N ARG A 160 -10.21 23.08 15.26
CA ARG A 160 -8.82 22.69 15.08
C ARG A 160 -8.57 21.28 15.62
N LYS A 161 -8.01 20.40 14.78
CA LYS A 161 -7.06 19.39 15.23
C LYS A 161 -5.85 19.42 14.30
N ARG A 162 -4.71 19.89 14.84
CA ARG A 162 -3.39 19.65 14.24
C ARG A 162 -3.12 18.16 14.44
N GLY A 163 -3.53 17.33 13.50
CA GLY A 163 -3.34 15.90 13.59
C GLY A 163 -3.19 15.31 12.20
N VAL A 164 -1.93 15.02 11.84
CA VAL A 164 -1.51 14.26 10.66
C VAL A 164 -1.92 14.91 9.34
N VAL A 165 -1.07 15.85 8.89
CA VAL A 165 -1.06 16.55 7.59
C VAL A 165 -2.20 16.15 6.63
N ASP A 166 -3.24 16.99 6.63
CA ASP A 166 -4.28 17.10 5.60
C ASP A 166 -4.92 15.79 5.09
N VAL A 167 -5.45 14.97 5.98
CA VAL A 167 -6.27 13.77 5.65
C VAL A 167 -7.35 14.07 4.61
N TRP A 168 -7.93 15.27 4.64
CA TRP A 168 -8.96 15.73 3.69
C TRP A 168 -8.46 15.78 2.22
N ILE A 169 -7.17 16.00 1.98
CA ILE A 169 -6.59 15.98 0.63
C ILE A 169 -6.66 14.57 0.06
N TRP A 170 -6.37 13.57 0.90
CA TRP A 170 -6.50 12.18 0.50
C TRP A 170 -7.95 11.82 0.19
N ASP A 171 -8.90 12.29 1.00
CA ASP A 171 -10.32 12.07 0.76
C ASP A 171 -10.77 12.62 -0.61
N ALA A 172 -10.37 13.85 -0.93
CA ALA A 172 -10.65 14.50 -2.21
C ALA A 172 -9.97 13.76 -3.39
N LEU A 173 -8.75 13.27 -3.19
CA LEU A 173 -8.06 12.46 -4.19
C LEU A 173 -8.80 11.13 -4.43
N ARG A 174 -9.24 10.43 -3.37
CA ARG A 174 -10.01 9.19 -3.50
C ARG A 174 -11.30 9.38 -4.28
N GLU A 175 -12.03 10.46 -4.02
CA GLU A 175 -13.25 10.78 -4.74
C GLU A 175 -12.98 10.98 -6.25
N LYS A 176 -11.90 11.70 -6.60
CA LYS A 176 -11.48 11.88 -7.99
C LYS A 176 -11.06 10.58 -8.65
N LEU A 177 -10.32 9.72 -7.93
CA LEU A 177 -9.91 8.41 -8.43
C LEU A 177 -11.12 7.51 -8.68
N ALA A 178 -12.10 7.51 -7.76
CA ALA A 178 -13.35 6.77 -7.93
C ALA A 178 -14.16 7.27 -9.14
N LYS A 179 -14.29 8.59 -9.31
CA LYS A 179 -14.95 9.20 -10.48
C LYS A 179 -14.26 8.81 -11.79
N ARG A 180 -12.92 8.84 -11.83
CA ARG A 180 -12.12 8.42 -13.00
C ARG A 180 -12.27 6.94 -13.29
N ALA A 181 -12.23 6.09 -12.28
CA ALA A 181 -12.43 4.65 -12.43
C ALA A 181 -13.83 4.32 -12.95
N ALA A 182 -14.86 5.05 -12.50
CA ALA A 182 -16.20 4.93 -13.03
C ALA A 182 -16.29 5.37 -14.50
N PHE A 183 -15.62 6.47 -14.86
CA PHE A 183 -15.56 6.96 -16.24
C PHE A 183 -14.86 5.98 -17.18
N THR A 184 -13.70 5.44 -16.78
CA THR A 184 -12.97 4.46 -17.62
C THR A 184 -13.74 3.14 -17.78
N MET A 185 -14.41 2.66 -16.73
CA MET A 185 -15.30 1.49 -16.84
C MET A 185 -16.53 1.76 -17.72
N GLY A 186 -17.05 2.99 -17.71
CA GLY A 186 -18.15 3.41 -18.60
C GLY A 186 -17.75 3.45 -20.07
N SER A 187 -16.58 4.05 -20.38
CA SER A 187 -16.03 4.09 -21.76
C SER A 187 -15.78 2.68 -22.30
N ALA A 188 -15.14 1.81 -21.52
CA ALA A 188 -14.82 0.45 -21.93
C ALA A 188 -16.05 -0.45 -22.16
N LYS A 189 -17.23 -0.04 -21.66
CA LYS A 189 -18.51 -0.72 -21.90
C LYS A 189 -19.22 -0.18 -23.15
N CYS A 190 -18.97 1.07 -23.52
CA CYS A 190 -19.50 1.70 -24.74
C CYS A 190 -18.76 1.23 -25.99
N ASP A 191 -17.45 0.98 -25.88
CA ASP A 191 -16.60 0.48 -26.99
C ASP A 191 -16.78 -1.02 -27.30
N ARG A 192 -17.69 -1.71 -26.59
CA ARG A 192 -17.94 -3.15 -26.72
C ARG A 192 -19.34 -3.47 -27.26
N VAL A 193 -20.03 -2.47 -27.81
CA VAL A 193 -21.32 -2.57 -28.52
C VAL A 193 -21.10 -2.13 -29.96
#